data_AF-A0A2V9ZGZ8-F1
#
_entry.id   AF-A0A2V9ZGZ8-F1
#
_cell.length_a   1.000
_cell.length_b   1.000
_cell.length_c   1.000
_cell.angle_alpha   90.00
_cell.angle_beta   90.00
_cell.angle_gamma   90.00
#
_symmetry.space_group_name_H-M   'P 1'
#
loop_
_entity.id
_entity.type
_entity.pdbx_description
1 polymer ?
#
loop_
_entity_poly.entity_id
_entity_poly.type
_entity_poly.pdbx_seq_one_letter_code
_entity_poly.pdbx_strand_id
1 'polypeptide(L)'
;SDLGKLRVDRWKTDSGAKRQSQGDVESLQRNLQSALPGLITELRNSPEDIAATFKLYHNLDALHDVLRSVAENAGAFGGKSEYQALANDADAIDSVRRNLADRIQTLAASKEVELARLRTQLKAAQAAPPPPPKKIVVDDTEPAKKPARKKPKSTAIGDP
;
A
#
# COMPACT_ATOMS: atom_id res chain seq x y z
N SER A 1 16.31 -10.28 -19.16
CA SER A 1 16.70 -10.56 -17.77
C SER A 1 17.79 -11.60 -17.77
N ASP A 2 18.57 -11.71 -16.69
CA ASP A 2 19.61 -12.72 -16.59
C ASP A 2 19.05 -14.14 -16.48
N LEU A 3 17.84 -14.29 -15.91
CA LEU A 3 17.02 -15.50 -15.97
C LEU A 3 16.85 -16.07 -17.40
N GLY A 4 16.70 -15.20 -18.41
CA GLY A 4 16.54 -15.63 -19.81
C GLY A 4 17.84 -16.10 -20.48
N LYS A 5 18.99 -15.87 -19.85
CA LYS A 5 20.30 -16.27 -20.36
C LYS A 5 20.76 -17.62 -19.78
N LEU A 6 20.06 -18.15 -18.78
CA LEU A 6 20.41 -19.39 -18.12
C LEU A 6 20.33 -20.58 -19.08
N ARG A 7 21.37 -21.40 -19.05
CA ARG A 7 21.48 -22.64 -19.82
C ARG A 7 21.28 -23.86 -18.93
N VAL A 8 20.12 -23.93 -18.30
CA VAL A 8 19.73 -25.05 -17.40
C VAL A 8 19.84 -26.40 -18.12
N ASP A 9 19.58 -26.43 -19.43
CA ASP A 9 19.78 -27.60 -20.29
C ASP A 9 21.22 -28.14 -20.25
N ARG A 10 22.21 -27.24 -20.12
CA ARG A 10 23.65 -27.53 -20.12
C ARG A 10 24.21 -27.84 -18.73
N TRP A 11 23.43 -27.66 -17.66
CA TRP A 11 23.91 -27.89 -16.31
C TRP A 11 24.33 -29.35 -16.08
N LYS A 12 25.38 -29.56 -15.28
CA LYS A 12 25.92 -30.88 -14.94
C LYS A 12 25.17 -31.50 -13.76
N THR A 13 23.89 -31.80 -13.97
CA THR A 13 23.00 -32.39 -12.96
C THR A 13 21.96 -33.32 -13.61
N ASP A 14 21.18 -34.04 -12.81
CA ASP A 14 20.15 -34.96 -13.29
C ASP A 14 18.95 -34.24 -13.92
N SER A 15 18.11 -34.99 -14.65
CA SER A 15 16.95 -34.43 -15.36
C SER A 15 15.88 -33.85 -14.44
N GLY A 16 15.75 -34.37 -13.22
CA GLY A 16 14.82 -33.86 -12.22
C GLY A 16 15.23 -32.47 -11.76
N ALA A 17 16.49 -32.31 -11.37
CA ALA A 17 17.04 -31.01 -10.98
C ALA A 17 16.91 -29.97 -12.11
N LYS A 18 17.24 -30.34 -13.36
CA LYS A 18 17.04 -29.44 -14.53
C LYS A 18 15.60 -29.01 -14.69
N ARG A 19 14.65 -29.95 -14.62
CA ARG A 19 13.22 -29.66 -14.78
C ARG A 19 12.71 -28.74 -13.67
N GLN A 20 13.13 -28.98 -12.43
CA GLN A 20 12.76 -28.13 -11.30
C GLN A 20 13.27 -26.70 -11.52
N SER A 21 14.57 -26.53 -11.78
CA SER A 21 15.15 -25.19 -12.00
C SER A 21 14.53 -24.47 -13.21
N GLN A 22 14.19 -25.19 -14.28
CA GLN A 22 13.46 -24.62 -15.42
C GLN A 22 12.09 -24.09 -14.98
N GLY A 23 11.34 -24.87 -14.20
CA GLY A 23 10.04 -24.46 -13.66
C GLY A 23 10.13 -23.26 -12.71
N ASP A 24 11.19 -23.19 -11.91
CA ASP A 24 11.48 -22.05 -11.03
C ASP A 24 11.78 -20.79 -11.84
N VAL A 25 12.64 -20.89 -12.87
CA VAL A 25 12.97 -19.78 -13.79
C VAL A 25 11.72 -19.26 -14.50
N GLU A 26 10.86 -20.14 -15.01
CA GLU A 26 9.62 -19.73 -15.64
C GLU A 26 8.66 -19.06 -14.66
N SER A 27 8.58 -19.55 -13.42
CA SER A 27 7.73 -18.97 -12.37
C SER A 27 8.21 -17.58 -11.97
N LEU A 28 9.52 -17.39 -11.82
CA LEU A 28 10.14 -16.09 -11.62
C LEU A 28 9.80 -15.15 -12.78
N GLN A 29 10.03 -15.57 -14.03
CA GLN A 29 9.74 -14.73 -15.20
C GLN A 29 8.27 -14.32 -15.28
N ARG A 30 7.33 -15.25 -15.08
CA ARG A 30 5.88 -14.95 -15.09
C ARG A 30 5.51 -13.94 -14.01
N ASN A 31 6.01 -14.12 -12.79
CA ASN A 31 5.70 -13.21 -11.69
C ASN A 31 6.31 -11.81 -11.93
N LEU A 32 7.58 -11.73 -12.37
CA LEU A 32 8.23 -10.47 -12.72
C LEU A 32 7.48 -9.70 -13.83
N GLN A 33 6.95 -10.41 -14.82
CA GLN A 33 6.27 -9.79 -15.97
C GLN A 33 4.80 -9.47 -15.70
N SER A 34 4.10 -10.28 -14.90
CA SER A 34 2.63 -10.24 -14.80
C SER A 34 2.13 -9.78 -13.44
N ALA A 35 2.83 -10.08 -12.35
CA ALA A 35 2.38 -9.77 -10.99
C ALA A 35 3.00 -8.48 -10.45
N LEU A 36 4.32 -8.34 -10.53
CA LEU A 36 5.02 -7.18 -9.96
C LEU A 36 4.55 -5.83 -10.51
N PRO A 37 4.31 -5.64 -11.82
CA PRO A 37 3.87 -4.33 -12.32
C PRO A 37 2.55 -3.87 -11.69
N GLY A 38 1.62 -4.80 -11.43
CA GLY A 38 0.36 -4.52 -10.76
C GLY A 38 0.55 -4.09 -9.31
N LEU A 39 1.35 -4.85 -8.54
CA LEU A 39 1.65 -4.52 -7.14
C LEU A 39 2.38 -3.18 -6.99
N ILE A 40 3.33 -2.90 -7.89
CA ILE A 40 4.03 -1.61 -7.93
C ILE A 40 3.06 -0.48 -8.25
N THR A 41 2.13 -0.69 -9.18
CA THR A 41 1.12 0.32 -9.55
C THR A 41 0.15 0.57 -8.39
N GLU A 42 -0.30 -0.48 -7.69
CA GLU A 42 -1.13 -0.37 -6.48
C GLU A 42 -0.44 0.49 -5.42
N LEU A 43 0.82 0.19 -5.09
CA LEU A 43 1.58 0.98 -4.11
C LEU A 43 1.83 2.42 -4.58
N ARG A 44 2.10 2.66 -5.86
CA ARG A 44 2.28 4.01 -6.41
C ARG A 44 1.01 4.86 -6.28
N ASN A 45 -0.16 4.24 -6.47
CA ASN A 45 -1.45 4.92 -6.35
C ASN A 45 -1.84 5.18 -4.89
N SER A 46 -1.24 4.47 -3.93
CA SER A 46 -1.54 4.59 -2.50
C SER A 46 -0.28 4.37 -1.66
N PRO A 47 0.67 5.32 -1.66
CA PRO A 47 1.98 5.12 -1.03
C PRO A 47 1.86 4.88 0.48
N GLU A 48 0.93 5.54 1.16
CA GLU A 48 0.72 5.43 2.61
C GLU A 48 -0.10 4.18 3.02
N ASP A 49 -0.44 3.31 2.05
CA ASP A 49 -1.12 2.05 2.32
C ASP A 49 -0.12 0.98 2.78
N ILE A 50 -0.24 0.60 4.05
CA ILE A 50 0.55 -0.45 4.68
C ILE A 50 0.24 -1.80 4.05
N ALA A 51 -1.02 -2.08 3.70
CA ALA A 51 -1.42 -3.35 3.11
C ALA A 51 -0.82 -3.51 1.71
N ALA A 52 -0.87 -2.48 0.88
CA ALA A 52 -0.21 -2.48 -0.44
C ALA A 52 1.31 -2.66 -0.31
N THR A 53 1.94 -1.96 0.65
CA THR A 53 3.38 -2.10 0.92
C THR A 53 3.73 -3.53 1.35
N PHE A 54 2.95 -4.12 2.25
CA PHE A 54 3.15 -5.49 2.74
C PHE A 54 2.96 -6.54 1.63
N LYS A 55 1.94 -6.40 0.78
CA LYS A 55 1.73 -7.31 -0.37
C LYS A 55 2.96 -7.33 -1.28
N LEU A 56 3.51 -6.16 -1.62
CA LEU A 56 4.71 -6.06 -2.44
C LEU A 56 5.93 -6.69 -1.74
N TYR A 57 6.13 -6.39 -0.46
CA TYR A 57 7.19 -7.00 0.35
C TYR A 57 7.12 -8.53 0.35
N HIS A 58 5.95 -9.09 0.65
CA HIS A 58 5.75 -10.54 0.73
C HIS A 58 5.95 -11.22 -0.63
N ASN A 59 5.52 -10.60 -1.72
CA ASN A 59 5.75 -11.15 -3.06
C ASN A 59 7.24 -11.13 -3.43
N LEU A 60 7.95 -10.05 -3.10
CA LEU A 60 9.40 -9.96 -3.31
C LEU A 60 10.18 -10.94 -2.43
N ASP A 61 9.71 -11.25 -1.22
CA ASP A 61 10.29 -12.30 -0.35
C ASP A 61 10.23 -13.68 -1.02
N ALA A 62 9.04 -14.08 -1.50
CA ALA A 62 8.88 -15.34 -2.23
C ALA A 62 9.74 -15.39 -3.52
N LEU A 63 9.78 -14.29 -4.27
CA LEU A 63 10.63 -14.18 -5.46
C LEU A 63 12.12 -14.33 -5.12
N HIS A 64 12.55 -13.68 -4.05
CA HIS A 64 13.94 -13.70 -3.60
C HIS A 64 14.38 -15.11 -3.20
N ASP A 65 13.55 -15.85 -2.48
CA ASP A 65 13.88 -17.21 -2.06
C ASP A 65 14.04 -18.17 -3.24
N VAL A 66 13.12 -18.10 -4.22
CA VAL A 66 13.24 -18.91 -5.44
C VAL A 66 14.44 -18.46 -6.28
N LEU A 67 14.68 -17.15 -6.41
CA LEU A 67 15.83 -16.63 -7.15
C LEU A 67 17.15 -17.06 -6.52
N ARG A 68 17.26 -17.03 -5.18
CA ARG A 68 18.44 -17.51 -4.46
C ARG A 68 18.68 -18.99 -4.72
N SER A 69 17.63 -19.82 -4.66
CA SER A 69 17.74 -21.25 -4.98
C SER A 69 18.21 -21.48 -6.42
N VAL A 70 17.69 -20.74 -7.40
CA VAL A 70 18.15 -20.80 -8.79
C VAL A 70 19.61 -20.34 -8.92
N ALA A 71 20.01 -19.29 -8.19
CA ALA A 71 21.40 -18.83 -8.15
C ALA A 71 22.34 -19.91 -7.59
N GLU A 72 21.99 -20.51 -6.45
CA GLU A 72 22.74 -21.61 -5.84
C GLU A 72 22.89 -22.80 -6.81
N ASN A 73 21.82 -23.19 -7.50
CA ASN A 73 21.85 -24.23 -8.52
C ASN A 73 22.74 -23.85 -9.72
N ALA A 74 22.70 -22.58 -10.16
CA ALA A 74 23.60 -22.07 -11.20
C ALA A 74 25.07 -22.10 -10.75
N GLY A 75 25.34 -21.83 -9.47
CA GLY A 75 26.69 -21.94 -8.89
C GLY A 75 27.17 -23.38 -8.76
N ALA A 76 26.27 -24.32 -8.45
CA ALA A 76 26.59 -25.73 -8.29
C ALA A 76 26.78 -26.45 -9.63
N PHE A 77 25.94 -26.16 -10.62
CA PHE A 77 25.84 -26.95 -11.86
C PHE A 77 26.09 -26.17 -13.15
N GLY A 78 26.05 -24.84 -13.08
CA GLY A 78 26.17 -23.92 -14.21
C GLY A 78 27.52 -23.21 -14.27
N GLY A 79 27.52 -22.05 -14.93
CA GLY A 79 28.71 -21.21 -15.10
C GLY A 79 28.86 -20.16 -13.99
N LYS A 80 30.11 -19.80 -13.66
CA LYS A 80 30.42 -18.73 -12.70
C LYS A 80 29.71 -17.40 -13.04
N SER A 81 29.60 -17.07 -14.32
CA SER A 81 28.91 -15.86 -14.78
C SER A 81 27.40 -15.92 -14.54
N GLU A 82 26.77 -17.09 -14.70
CA GLU A 82 25.34 -17.29 -14.43
C GLU A 82 25.05 -17.09 -12.93
N TYR A 83 25.87 -17.71 -12.07
CA TYR A 83 25.78 -17.51 -10.62
C TYR A 83 25.93 -16.04 -10.23
N GLN A 84 26.99 -15.36 -10.71
CA GLN A 84 27.26 -13.97 -10.35
C GLN A 84 26.14 -13.03 -10.78
N ALA A 85 25.58 -13.22 -11.98
CA ALA A 85 24.46 -12.41 -12.44
C ALA A 85 23.22 -12.59 -11.55
N LEU A 86 22.85 -13.84 -11.25
CA LEU A 86 21.69 -14.12 -10.40
C LEU A 86 21.89 -13.70 -8.93
N ALA A 87 23.10 -13.84 -8.40
CA ALA A 87 23.44 -13.38 -7.06
C ALA A 87 23.29 -11.86 -6.92
N ASN A 88 23.77 -11.10 -7.92
CA ASN A 88 23.59 -9.65 -7.95
C ASN A 88 22.11 -9.25 -8.04
N ASP A 89 21.30 -9.97 -8.84
CA ASP A 89 19.86 -9.75 -8.92
C ASP A 89 19.17 -10.06 -7.57
N ALA A 90 19.58 -11.13 -6.89
CA ALA A 90 19.07 -11.48 -5.56
C ALA A 90 19.42 -10.39 -4.52
N ASP A 91 20.66 -9.91 -4.50
CA ASP A 91 21.10 -8.82 -3.61
C ASP A 91 20.30 -7.53 -3.85
N ALA A 92 19.99 -7.22 -5.11
CA ALA A 92 19.16 -6.07 -5.46
C ALA A 92 17.72 -6.21 -4.91
N ILE A 93 17.11 -7.39 -5.07
CA ILE A 93 15.77 -7.66 -4.50
C ILE A 93 15.81 -7.62 -2.98
N ASP A 94 16.83 -8.17 -2.34
CA ASP A 94 17.01 -8.15 -0.89
C ASP A 94 17.10 -6.72 -0.34
N SER A 95 17.83 -5.85 -1.04
CA SER A 95 17.86 -4.41 -0.71
C SER A 95 16.46 -3.78 -0.77
N VAL A 96 15.70 -4.02 -1.83
CA VAL A 96 14.32 -3.49 -1.95
C VAL A 96 13.42 -4.04 -0.85
N ARG A 97 13.53 -5.33 -0.52
CA ARG A 97 12.76 -5.95 0.56
C ARG A 97 13.01 -5.31 1.91
N ARG A 98 14.28 -5.06 2.26
CA ARG A 98 14.65 -4.36 3.50
C ARG A 98 14.04 -2.96 3.55
N ASN A 99 14.16 -2.19 2.45
CA ASN A 99 13.56 -0.86 2.37
C ASN A 99 12.03 -0.89 2.55
N LEU A 100 11.35 -1.90 2.02
CA LEU A 100 9.91 -2.08 2.22
C LEU A 100 9.56 -2.47 3.66
N ALA A 101 10.37 -3.31 4.30
CA ALA A 101 10.20 -3.65 5.71
C ALA A 101 10.33 -2.42 6.61
N ASP A 102 11.36 -1.59 6.38
CA ASP A 102 11.58 -0.32 7.10
C ASP A 102 10.42 0.65 6.88
N ARG A 103 9.88 0.71 5.64
CA ARG A 103 8.69 1.50 5.32
C ARG A 103 7.47 1.02 6.09
N ILE A 104 7.21 -0.29 6.15
CA ILE A 104 6.08 -0.87 6.90
C ILE A 104 6.19 -0.49 8.37
N GLN A 105 7.37 -0.63 8.97
CA GLN A 105 7.62 -0.27 10.37
C GLN A 105 7.35 1.23 10.61
N THR A 106 7.85 2.09 9.72
CA THR A 106 7.69 3.54 9.83
C THR A 106 6.22 3.96 9.72
N LEU A 107 5.50 3.42 8.73
CA LEU A 107 4.07 3.70 8.53
C LEU A 107 3.20 3.15 9.68
N ALA A 108 3.53 1.97 10.21
CA ALA A 108 2.81 1.41 11.35
C ALA A 108 2.97 2.31 12.59
N ALA A 109 4.20 2.70 12.91
CA ALA A 109 4.49 3.59 14.04
C ALA A 109 3.79 4.95 13.90
N SER A 110 3.81 5.56 12.70
CA SER A 110 3.16 6.85 12.48
C SER A 110 1.63 6.76 12.66
N LYS A 111 1.00 5.70 12.14
CA LYS A 111 -0.44 5.48 12.29
C LYS A 111 -0.85 5.17 13.73
N GLU A 112 -0.02 4.47 14.50
CA GLU A 112 -0.28 4.25 15.93
C GLU A 112 -0.33 5.57 16.73
N VAL A 113 0.61 6.47 16.46
CA VAL A 113 0.64 7.82 17.07
C VAL A 113 -0.61 8.61 16.69
N GLU A 114 -0.98 8.60 15.41
CA GLU A 114 -2.19 9.29 14.93
C GLU A 114 -3.46 8.72 15.56
N LEU A 115 -3.59 7.39 15.65
CA LEU A 115 -4.72 6.73 16.30
C LEU A 115 -4.83 7.11 17.78
N ALA A 116 -3.72 7.18 18.50
CA ALA A 116 -3.72 7.62 19.90
C ALA A 116 -4.20 9.07 20.04
N ARG A 117 -3.72 9.96 19.15
CA ARG A 117 -4.13 11.37 19.11
C ARG A 117 -5.62 11.51 18.78
N LEU A 118 -6.13 10.77 17.80
CA LEU A 118 -7.55 10.80 17.41
C LEU A 118 -8.45 10.28 18.53
N ARG A 119 -8.07 9.20 19.21
CA ARG A 119 -8.80 8.70 20.40
C ARG A 119 -8.87 9.74 21.51
N THR A 120 -7.78 10.46 21.74
CA THR A 120 -7.72 11.54 22.75
C THR A 120 -8.65 12.69 22.39
N GLN A 121 -8.62 13.14 21.13
CA GLN A 121 -9.50 14.19 20.63
C GLN A 121 -10.97 13.78 20.70
N LEU A 122 -11.29 12.54 20.31
CA LEU A 122 -12.65 12.02 20.38
C LEU A 122 -13.17 12.01 21.83
N LYS A 123 -12.34 11.60 22.78
CA LYS A 123 -12.69 11.62 24.21
C LYS A 123 -12.93 13.04 24.72
N ALA A 124 -12.11 14.01 24.32
CA ALA A 124 -12.29 15.41 24.68
C ALA A 124 -13.57 16.01 24.07
N ALA A 125 -13.86 15.70 22.81
CA ALA A 125 -15.07 16.16 22.12
C ALA A 125 -16.35 15.59 22.75
N GLN A 126 -16.33 14.32 23.18
CA GLN A 126 -17.46 13.69 23.88
C GLN A 126 -17.67 14.25 25.29
N ALA A 127 -16.62 14.74 25.94
CA ALA A 127 -16.68 15.35 27.27
C ALA A 127 -17.06 16.84 27.23
N ALA A 128 -17.14 17.45 26.04
CA ALA A 128 -17.51 18.86 25.91
C ALA A 128 -18.97 19.07 26.34
N PRO A 129 -19.26 20.02 27.24
CA PRO A 129 -20.64 20.36 27.61
C PRO A 129 -21.45 20.78 26.37
N PRO A 130 -22.76 20.46 26.31
CA PRO A 130 -23.60 20.97 25.24
C PRO A 130 -23.49 22.50 25.17
N PRO A 131 -23.46 23.08 23.96
CA PRO A 131 -23.37 24.53 23.82
C PRO A 131 -24.46 25.19 24.67
N PRO A 132 -24.13 26.22 25.45
CA PRO A 132 -25.09 26.83 26.36
C PRO A 132 -26.33 27.25 25.56
N PRO A 133 -27.54 26.97 26.06
CA PRO A 133 -28.77 27.34 25.36
C PRO A 133 -28.72 28.83 25.05
N LYS A 134 -28.97 29.19 23.79
CA LYS A 134 -29.04 30.59 23.36
C LYS A 134 -30.13 31.27 24.19
N LYS A 135 -29.74 32.05 25.19
CA LYS A 135 -30.67 32.95 25.88
C LYS A 135 -31.05 34.03 24.88
N ILE A 136 -32.24 33.91 24.30
CA ILE A 136 -32.92 35.07 23.73
C ILE A 136 -33.30 35.91 24.94
N VAL A 137 -32.51 36.93 25.24
CA VAL A 137 -32.92 37.94 26.23
C VAL A 137 -34.04 38.72 25.57
N VAL A 138 -35.28 38.37 25.92
CA VAL A 138 -36.42 39.26 25.70
C VAL A 138 -36.29 40.33 26.78
N ASP A 139 -35.81 41.50 26.37
CA ASP A 139 -35.81 42.70 27.19
C ASP A 139 -37.26 43.20 27.32
N ASP A 140 -37.90 42.91 28.45
CA ASP A 140 -39.28 43.32 28.78
C ASP A 140 -39.42 44.82 29.09
N THR A 141 -38.36 45.62 28.87
CA THR A 141 -38.36 47.08 29.05
C THR A 141 -38.43 47.90 27.75
N GLU A 142 -38.54 47.27 26.58
CA GLU A 142 -38.95 47.98 25.36
C GLU A 142 -40.49 47.96 25.21
N PRO A 143 -41.14 49.10 24.96
CA PRO A 143 -42.57 49.12 24.65
C PRO A 143 -42.81 48.26 23.41
N ALA A 144 -43.81 47.37 23.49
CA ALA A 144 -44.14 46.37 22.47
C ALA A 144 -43.99 46.92 21.05
N LYS A 145 -42.97 46.44 20.31
CA LYS A 145 -42.84 46.76 18.88
C LYS A 145 -44.05 46.20 18.16
N LYS A 146 -44.83 47.11 17.57
CA LYS A 146 -46.07 46.83 16.84
C LYS A 146 -45.86 45.66 15.87
N PRO A 147 -46.87 44.77 15.71
CA PRO A 147 -46.74 43.62 14.85
C PRO A 147 -46.49 44.08 13.40
N ALA A 148 -45.32 43.70 12.86
CA ALA A 148 -45.05 43.86 11.45
C ALA A 148 -46.06 43.00 10.67
N ARG A 149 -46.81 43.65 9.77
CA ARG A 149 -47.80 43.05 8.88
C ARG A 149 -47.24 41.79 8.21
N LYS A 150 -47.96 40.68 8.29
CA LYS A 150 -47.74 39.52 7.42
C LYS A 150 -47.84 39.97 5.96
N LYS A 151 -46.77 39.78 5.19
CA LYS A 151 -46.84 39.88 3.73
C LYS A 151 -47.77 38.78 3.22
N PRO A 152 -48.76 39.09 2.37
CA PRO A 152 -49.59 38.07 1.75
C PRO A 152 -48.71 37.21 0.84
N LYS A 153 -48.93 35.89 0.89
CA LYS A 153 -48.46 34.97 -0.14
C LYS A 153 -49.23 35.29 -1.41
N SER A 154 -48.54 35.66 -2.49
CA SER A 154 -49.11 35.60 -3.83
C SER A 154 -48.49 34.42 -4.57
N THR A 155 -49.38 33.50 -4.90
CA THR A 155 -49.28 32.44 -5.89
C THR A 155 -49.05 33.00 -7.30
N ALA A 156 -47.99 32.49 -7.93
CA ALA A 156 -47.88 31.95 -9.30
C ALA A 156 -48.24 32.77 -10.57
N ILE A 157 -47.58 32.33 -11.66
CA ILE A 157 -47.89 32.48 -13.12
C ILE A 157 -47.48 33.85 -13.70
N GLY A 158 -46.75 34.01 -14.79
CA GLY A 158 -46.24 33.18 -15.89
C GLY A 158 -45.75 34.14 -17.00
N ASP A 159 -44.97 33.64 -17.96
CA ASP A 159 -44.37 34.37 -19.10
C ASP A 159 -45.39 35.18 -19.96
N PRO A 160 -44.89 36.06 -20.84
CA PRO A 160 -44.52 35.61 -22.19
C PRO A 160 -43.09 35.97 -22.64
#